data_AF-A0A956TA14-F1
#
_entry.id   AF-A0A956TA14-F1
#
_cell.length_a   1.000
_cell.length_b   1.000
_cell.length_c   1.000
_cell.angle_alpha   90.00
_cell.angle_beta   90.00
_cell.angle_gamma   90.00
#
_symmetry.space_group_name_H-M   'P 1'
#
loop_
_entity.id
_entity.type
_entity.pdbx_description
1 polymer ?
#
loop_
_entity_poly.entity_id
_entity_poly.type
_entity_poly.pdbx_seq_one_letter_code
_entity_poly.pdbx_strand_id
1 'polypeptide(L)'
;MTTQLDLLNPSGPDSSPDLAQAEPVGQVAEVLVTVHGSQQGNGVFSYRVPGFLEQVLVVGLPVLVPFGKGQQVGYVTALRGPSPDDPPLKSVAASLSDTNTPLFDANYRDWIFEVSQYYGVAPLVVLETALPARMVSQGRWMVEQLVVNPKLDNVVLTGDLARCWEYIDATASQVVSLRGLARKLTLKLGRCKQLVQRLARLGWVRLHYET
;
A
#
# COMPACT_ATOMS: atom_id res chain seq x y z
N MET A 1 -33.79 21.24 -58.04
CA MET A 1 -34.30 19.87 -58.20
C MET A 1 -33.82 19.09 -56.98
N THR A 2 -34.58 19.11 -55.87
CA THR A 2 -35.69 18.17 -55.55
C THR A 2 -35.10 16.87 -54.97
N THR A 3 -34.97 16.76 -53.63
CA THR A 3 -35.87 16.01 -52.69
C THR A 3 -35.42 14.53 -52.61
N GLN A 4 -35.16 13.86 -51.49
CA GLN A 4 -35.93 13.64 -50.24
C GLN A 4 -34.98 12.87 -49.25
N LEU A 5 -34.82 13.19 -47.96
CA LEU A 5 -35.64 12.75 -46.79
C LEU A 5 -36.12 11.28 -46.92
N ASP A 6 -35.94 10.36 -45.97
CA ASP A 6 -36.22 10.50 -44.53
C ASP A 6 -35.93 9.17 -43.78
N LEU A 7 -35.98 9.22 -42.44
CA LEU A 7 -36.23 8.14 -41.45
C LEU A 7 -35.07 7.56 -40.61
N LEU A 8 -34.91 8.19 -39.43
CA LEU A 8 -35.08 7.62 -38.06
C LEU A 8 -34.26 6.37 -37.60
N ASN A 9 -33.28 6.64 -36.71
CA ASN A 9 -33.09 6.18 -35.30
C ASN A 9 -34.03 5.07 -34.74
N PRO A 10 -33.71 4.26 -33.68
CA PRO A 10 -32.78 4.59 -32.57
C PRO A 10 -32.05 3.41 -31.83
N SER A 11 -31.15 3.79 -30.91
CA SER A 11 -30.83 3.11 -29.62
C SER A 11 -30.12 1.74 -29.54
N GLY A 12 -28.87 1.79 -29.03
CA GLY A 12 -28.39 0.90 -27.96
C GLY A 12 -27.09 0.14 -28.23
N PRO A 13 -26.24 -0.13 -27.21
CA PRO A 13 -26.00 0.61 -25.97
C PRO A 13 -24.52 0.98 -25.76
N ASP A 14 -24.30 1.91 -24.83
CA ASP A 14 -23.12 2.08 -23.97
C ASP A 14 -21.92 1.16 -24.25
N SER A 15 -20.95 1.68 -24.99
CA SER A 15 -19.56 1.25 -24.84
C SER A 15 -18.87 2.16 -23.83
N SER A 16 -19.27 2.01 -22.56
CA SER A 16 -18.43 2.38 -21.43
C SER A 16 -17.04 1.76 -21.63
N PRO A 17 -15.93 2.52 -21.62
CA PRO A 17 -14.64 1.93 -21.34
C PRO A 17 -14.52 1.81 -19.81
N ASP A 18 -15.36 0.97 -19.22
CA ASP A 18 -15.16 0.49 -17.85
C ASP A 18 -14.65 -0.93 -17.96
N LEU A 19 -13.31 -1.05 -18.01
CA LEU A 19 -12.47 -2.14 -17.52
C LEU A 19 -11.06 -1.96 -18.08
N ALA A 20 -10.09 -1.97 -17.15
CA ALA A 20 -8.66 -2.05 -17.38
C ALA A 20 -7.99 -0.78 -17.97
N GLN A 21 -7.72 0.19 -17.10
CA GLN A 21 -6.43 0.89 -17.19
C GLN A 21 -5.33 -0.13 -16.88
N ALA A 22 -4.90 -0.84 -17.92
CA ALA A 22 -3.59 -1.44 -17.97
C ALA A 22 -2.58 -0.29 -17.98
N GLU A 23 -1.94 -0.03 -16.83
CA GLU A 23 -0.65 0.64 -16.76
C GLU A 23 0.40 -0.47 -16.59
N PRO A 24 0.91 -1.10 -17.66
CA PRO A 24 1.93 -2.13 -17.55
C PRO A 24 3.30 -1.48 -17.61
N VAL A 25 3.67 -0.75 -16.57
CA VAL A 25 5.06 -0.50 -16.19
C VAL A 25 5.07 -0.40 -14.67
N GLY A 26 5.51 -1.45 -13.99
CA GLY A 26 5.54 -1.46 -12.54
C GLY A 26 6.50 -2.52 -12.05
N GLN A 27 7.43 -2.12 -11.19
CA GLN A 27 8.36 -3.04 -10.56
C GLN A 27 7.60 -4.01 -9.65
N VAL A 28 8.10 -5.24 -9.52
CA VAL A 28 7.60 -6.25 -8.60
C VAL A 28 8.65 -6.48 -7.52
N ALA A 29 8.20 -6.53 -6.27
CA ALA A 29 9.03 -6.83 -5.11
C ALA A 29 8.74 -8.22 -4.59
N GLU A 30 9.79 -9.01 -4.39
CA GLU A 30 9.73 -10.28 -3.68
C GLU A 30 9.95 -10.02 -2.20
N VAL A 31 8.92 -10.25 -1.38
CA VAL A 31 8.92 -9.87 0.03
C VAL A 31 8.84 -11.13 0.90
N LEU A 32 9.79 -11.24 1.83
CA LEU A 32 9.82 -12.28 2.84
C LEU A 32 8.88 -11.90 4.00
N VAL A 33 7.89 -12.74 4.28
CA VAL A 33 6.89 -12.54 5.36
C VAL A 33 6.78 -13.78 6.24
N THR A 34 6.37 -13.59 7.49
CA THR A 34 6.13 -14.70 8.43
C THR A 34 4.89 -15.46 8.01
N VAL A 35 5.03 -16.77 7.79
CA VAL A 35 3.88 -17.65 7.55
C VAL A 35 3.72 -18.54 8.77
N HIS A 36 2.60 -18.37 9.50
CA HIS A 36 2.23 -19.27 10.59
C HIS A 36 1.40 -20.41 10.04
N GLY A 37 2.01 -21.60 9.90
CA GLY A 37 1.33 -22.80 9.44
C GLY A 37 2.27 -23.71 8.64
N SER A 38 2.05 -25.02 8.74
CA SER A 38 2.81 -26.04 8.03
C SER A 38 2.45 -26.03 6.55
N GLN A 39 3.11 -25.23 5.71
CA GLN A 39 3.24 -25.54 4.28
C GLN A 39 4.56 -25.03 3.70
N GLN A 40 5.13 -25.89 2.87
CA GLN A 40 6.37 -25.73 2.13
C GLN A 40 6.34 -24.45 1.29
N GLY A 41 7.27 -23.55 1.59
CA GLY A 41 7.50 -22.33 0.84
C GLY A 41 8.51 -21.48 1.60
N ASN A 42 9.43 -20.82 0.90
CA ASN A 42 10.48 -20.03 1.53
C ASN A 42 9.96 -18.72 2.20
N GLY A 43 8.64 -18.56 2.34
CA GLY A 43 8.01 -17.36 2.92
C GLY A 43 8.09 -16.12 2.03
N VAL A 44 8.44 -16.28 0.75
CA VAL A 44 8.59 -15.17 -0.21
C VAL A 44 7.31 -15.03 -1.03
N PHE A 45 6.78 -13.81 -1.10
CA PHE A 45 5.59 -13.48 -1.87
C PHE A 45 5.83 -12.25 -2.74
N SER A 46 5.30 -12.27 -3.95
CA SER A 46 5.43 -11.17 -4.90
C SER A 46 4.36 -10.10 -4.68
N TYR A 47 4.79 -8.84 -4.71
CA TYR A 47 3.92 -7.67 -4.57
C TYR A 47 4.23 -6.64 -5.65
N ARG A 48 3.21 -5.92 -6.12
CA ARG A 48 3.40 -4.78 -7.00
C ARG A 48 4.01 -3.62 -6.21
N VAL A 49 5.06 -3.00 -6.74
CA VAL A 49 5.61 -1.75 -6.22
C VAL A 49 4.75 -0.60 -6.77
N PRO A 50 4.12 0.21 -5.89
CA PRO A 50 3.41 1.40 -6.34
C PRO A 50 4.41 2.48 -6.76
N GLY A 51 4.03 3.35 -7.70
CA GLY A 51 4.92 4.37 -8.28
C GLY A 51 5.65 5.26 -7.25
N PHE A 52 5.02 5.56 -6.11
CA PHE A 52 5.64 6.34 -5.04
C PHE A 52 6.77 5.63 -4.29
N LEU A 53 6.94 4.31 -4.45
CA LEU A 53 8.00 3.50 -3.85
C LEU A 53 9.06 3.06 -4.86
N GLU A 54 8.87 3.20 -6.17
CA GLU A 54 9.78 2.63 -7.18
C GLU A 54 11.22 3.10 -7.05
N GLN A 55 11.45 4.34 -6.60
CA GLN A 55 12.79 4.91 -6.44
C GLN A 55 13.39 4.72 -5.04
N VAL A 56 12.56 4.29 -4.08
CA VAL A 56 12.94 4.17 -2.67
C VAL A 56 13.09 2.71 -2.28
N LEU A 57 12.38 1.80 -2.95
CA LEU A 57 12.42 0.40 -2.60
C LEU A 57 13.76 -0.22 -3.01
N VAL A 58 14.46 -0.80 -2.04
CA VAL A 58 15.71 -1.56 -2.24
C VAL A 58 15.65 -2.87 -1.45
N VAL A 59 16.47 -3.85 -1.83
CA VAL A 59 16.62 -5.11 -1.09
C VAL A 59 17.07 -4.79 0.34
N GLY A 60 16.48 -5.50 1.32
CA GLY A 60 16.75 -5.30 2.74
C GLY A 60 15.86 -4.28 3.45
N LEU A 61 15.00 -3.57 2.72
CA LEU A 61 14.06 -2.66 3.38
C LEU A 61 12.91 -3.41 4.04
N PRO A 62 12.54 -3.03 5.27
CA PRO A 62 11.30 -3.46 5.89
C PRO A 62 10.12 -2.73 5.23
N VAL A 63 9.08 -3.49 4.90
CA VAL A 63 7.88 -3.02 4.21
C VAL A 63 6.62 -3.54 4.89
N LEU A 64 5.55 -2.77 4.81
CA LEU A 64 4.22 -3.22 5.19
C LEU A 64 3.51 -3.77 3.95
N VAL A 65 3.04 -5.01 4.04
CA VAL A 65 2.34 -5.68 2.95
C VAL A 65 0.99 -6.25 3.39
N PRO A 66 -0.01 -6.31 2.50
CA PRO A 66 -1.25 -7.02 2.77
C PRO A 66 -1.00 -8.54 2.79
N PHE A 67 -1.31 -9.19 3.91
CA PHE A 67 -1.19 -10.64 4.05
C PHE A 67 -2.46 -11.21 4.68
N GLY A 68 -3.09 -12.19 4.00
CA GLY A 68 -4.40 -12.71 4.37
C GLY A 68 -5.47 -11.61 4.51
N LYS A 69 -6.10 -11.52 5.69
CA LYS A 69 -7.09 -10.49 6.06
C LYS A 69 -6.47 -9.23 6.70
N GLY A 70 -5.16 -9.23 6.90
CA GLY A 70 -4.44 -8.21 7.67
C GLY A 70 -3.34 -7.49 6.89
N GLN A 71 -2.45 -6.87 7.65
CA GLN A 71 -1.18 -6.30 7.18
C GLN A 71 -0.07 -6.93 8.00
N GLN A 72 1.10 -7.08 7.39
CA GLN A 72 2.25 -7.69 8.03
C GLN A 72 3.52 -7.00 7.58
N VAL A 73 4.51 -6.98 8.48
CA VAL A 73 5.86 -6.55 8.15
C VAL A 73 6.54 -7.67 7.36
N GLY A 74 7.14 -7.31 6.23
CA GLY A 74 8.02 -8.17 5.47
C GLY A 74 9.29 -7.44 5.07
N TYR A 75 10.23 -8.18 4.48
CA TYR A 75 11.51 -7.65 4.05
C TYR A 75 11.68 -7.86 2.55
N VAL A 76 12.09 -6.82 1.83
CA VAL A 76 12.34 -6.93 0.39
C VAL A 76 13.57 -7.79 0.15
N THR A 77 13.43 -8.85 -0.64
CA THR A 77 14.49 -9.82 -0.94
C THR A 77 14.96 -9.78 -2.39
N ALA A 78 14.13 -9.27 -3.30
CA ALA A 78 14.47 -9.02 -4.68
C ALA A 78 13.51 -8.00 -5.30
N LEU A 79 13.96 -7.35 -6.37
CA LEU A 79 13.16 -6.50 -7.23
C LEU A 79 13.31 -6.99 -8.66
N ARG A 80 12.20 -7.11 -9.38
CA ARG A 80 12.18 -7.55 -10.78
C ARG A 80 11.17 -6.76 -11.59
N GLY A 81 11.27 -6.87 -12.92
CA GLY A 81 10.23 -6.39 -13.82
C GLY A 81 8.94 -7.22 -13.70
N PRO A 82 7.80 -6.67 -14.16
CA PRO A 82 6.57 -7.43 -14.26
C PRO A 82 6.70 -8.54 -15.31
N SER A 83 6.09 -9.69 -15.05
CA SER A 83 6.03 -10.83 -15.96
C SER A 83 4.59 -11.00 -16.48
N PRO A 84 4.37 -11.38 -17.75
CA PRO A 84 3.03 -11.70 -18.25
C PRO A 84 2.38 -12.86 -17.50
N ASP A 85 3.17 -13.73 -16.86
CA ASP A 85 2.68 -14.85 -16.05
C ASP A 85 2.37 -14.46 -14.60
N ASP A 86 2.54 -13.17 -14.23
CA ASP A 86 2.27 -12.73 -12.87
C ASP A 86 0.76 -12.80 -12.59
N PRO A 87 0.34 -13.47 -11.49
CA PRO A 87 -1.05 -13.39 -11.04
C PRO A 87 -1.37 -11.94 -10.63
N PRO A 88 -2.65 -11.59 -10.43
CA PRO A 88 -3.02 -10.26 -9.92
C PRO A 88 -2.37 -10.00 -8.55
N LEU A 89 -1.29 -9.20 -8.55
CA LEU A 89 -0.49 -8.91 -7.36
C LEU A 89 -1.12 -7.80 -6.53
N LYS A 90 -1.12 -7.97 -5.21
CA LYS A 90 -1.42 -6.88 -4.27
C LYS A 90 -0.24 -5.91 -4.22
N SER A 91 -0.51 -4.65 -3.91
CA SER A 91 0.55 -3.63 -3.79
C SER A 91 1.20 -3.62 -2.42
N VAL A 92 2.49 -3.27 -2.38
CA VAL A 92 3.18 -2.88 -1.13
C VAL A 92 2.46 -1.68 -0.54
N ALA A 93 2.16 -1.72 0.77
CA ALA A 93 1.36 -0.69 1.42
C ALA A 93 2.22 0.52 1.82
N ALA A 94 3.41 0.28 2.38
CA ALA A 94 4.35 1.32 2.80
C ALA A 94 5.76 0.75 2.99
N SER A 95 6.79 1.59 2.90
CA SER A 95 8.11 1.33 3.49
C SER A 95 8.05 1.66 4.99
N LEU A 96 8.80 0.89 5.79
CA LEU A 96 8.90 1.06 7.25
C LEU A 96 10.25 1.63 7.66
N SER A 97 10.96 2.29 6.73
CA SER A 97 12.24 2.92 7.01
C SER A 97 12.16 4.36 6.53
N ASP A 98 12.38 5.30 7.45
CA ASP A 98 12.38 6.75 7.15
C ASP A 98 13.61 7.15 6.34
N THR A 99 14.68 6.37 6.47
CA THR A 99 15.88 6.49 5.64
C THR A 99 15.86 5.35 4.63
N ASN A 100 16.27 5.60 3.38
CA ASN A 100 16.46 4.54 2.37
C ASN A 100 17.68 3.63 2.68
N THR A 101 17.87 3.33 3.96
CA THR A 101 18.94 2.50 4.50
C THR A 101 18.38 1.10 4.65
N PRO A 102 18.81 0.14 3.81
CA PRO A 102 18.42 -1.24 3.96
C PRO A 102 19.01 -1.85 5.24
N LEU A 103 18.30 -2.80 5.83
CA LEU A 103 18.79 -3.55 7.00
C LEU A 103 19.86 -4.57 6.63
N PHE A 104 19.86 -4.99 5.36
CA PHE A 104 20.80 -5.95 4.81
C PHE A 104 20.90 -5.77 3.29
N ASP A 105 21.99 -6.21 2.68
CA ASP A 105 22.18 -6.16 1.23
C ASP A 105 21.84 -7.51 0.55
N ALA A 106 22.03 -7.59 -0.77
CA ALA A 106 21.80 -8.82 -1.52
C ALA A 106 22.72 -9.98 -1.08
N ASN A 107 23.98 -9.68 -0.73
CA ASN A 107 24.93 -10.70 -0.27
C ASN A 107 24.48 -11.32 1.05
N TYR A 108 24.05 -10.48 1.99
CA TYR A 108 23.53 -10.93 3.27
C TYR A 108 22.21 -11.68 3.12
N ARG A 109 21.36 -11.25 2.18
CA ARG A 109 20.16 -12.00 1.77
C ARG A 109 20.54 -13.40 1.30
N ASP A 110 21.53 -13.55 0.42
CA ASP A 110 21.95 -14.86 -0.07
C ASP A 110 22.48 -15.75 1.06
N TRP A 111 23.28 -15.18 1.97
CA TRP A 111 23.72 -15.86 3.19
C TRP A 111 22.54 -16.34 4.06
N ILE A 112 21.50 -15.53 4.24
CA ILE A 112 20.28 -15.93 4.96
C ILE A 112 19.64 -17.17 4.32
N PHE A 113 19.53 -17.19 2.98
CA PHE A 113 18.96 -18.32 2.25
C PHE A 113 19.84 -19.56 2.31
N GLU A 114 21.16 -19.42 2.26
CA GLU A 114 22.11 -20.52 2.42
C GLU A 114 22.02 -21.15 3.82
N VAL A 115 22.03 -20.33 4.88
CA VAL A 115 21.88 -20.79 6.26
C VAL A 115 20.52 -21.46 6.48
N SER A 116 19.46 -20.87 5.93
CA SER A 116 18.11 -21.44 5.95
C SER A 116 18.06 -22.84 5.32
N GLN A 117 18.68 -23.00 4.15
CA GLN A 117 18.76 -24.29 3.47
C GLN A 117 19.62 -25.30 4.24
N TYR A 118 20.76 -24.87 4.77
CA TYR A 118 21.69 -25.71 5.51
C TYR A 118 21.05 -26.27 6.80
N TYR A 119 20.33 -25.44 7.56
CA TYR A 119 19.70 -25.85 8.81
C TYR A 119 18.24 -26.29 8.66
N GLY A 120 17.66 -26.23 7.46
CA GLY A 120 16.26 -26.58 7.22
C GLY A 120 15.26 -25.70 7.98
N VAL A 121 15.61 -24.44 8.24
CA VAL A 121 14.77 -23.46 8.95
C VAL A 121 14.24 -22.40 7.99
N ALA A 122 13.16 -21.72 8.32
CA ALA A 122 12.63 -20.66 7.45
C ALA A 122 13.61 -19.47 7.35
N PRO A 123 13.81 -18.84 6.17
CA PRO A 123 14.74 -17.71 6.01
C PRO A 123 14.45 -16.55 6.95
N LEU A 124 13.18 -16.30 7.25
CA LEU A 124 12.79 -15.24 8.15
C LEU A 124 13.24 -15.48 9.60
N VAL A 125 13.28 -16.73 10.04
CA VAL A 125 13.78 -17.08 11.39
C VAL A 125 15.27 -16.76 11.49
N VAL A 126 16.04 -17.07 10.45
CA VAL A 126 17.46 -16.70 10.38
C VAL A 126 17.64 -15.20 10.43
N LEU A 127 16.88 -14.46 9.62
CA LEU A 127 16.92 -13.00 9.59
C LEU A 127 16.55 -12.38 10.94
N GLU A 128 15.44 -12.79 11.55
CA GLU A 128 15.00 -12.29 12.86
C GLU A 128 15.98 -12.62 13.99
N THR A 129 16.70 -13.74 13.88
CA THR A 129 17.74 -14.12 14.85
C THR A 129 19.01 -13.27 14.67
N ALA A 130 19.32 -12.86 13.44
CA ALA A 130 20.51 -12.10 13.14
C ALA A 130 20.34 -10.59 13.33
N LEU A 131 19.11 -10.08 13.27
CA LEU A 131 18.79 -8.68 13.53
C LEU A 131 18.62 -8.42 15.04
N PRO A 132 19.19 -7.33 15.58
CA PRO A 132 18.88 -6.85 16.93
C PRO A 132 17.37 -6.69 17.14
N ALA A 133 16.90 -7.12 18.31
CA ALA A 133 15.50 -6.98 18.69
C ALA A 133 15.06 -5.50 18.58
N ARG A 134 13.90 -5.27 17.95
CA ARG A 134 13.28 -3.94 17.76
C ARG A 134 13.93 -2.99 16.74
N MET A 135 14.76 -3.50 15.80
CA MET A 135 15.25 -2.67 14.69
C MET A 135 14.14 -2.16 13.76
N VAL A 136 13.04 -2.91 13.61
CA VAL A 136 11.87 -2.45 12.87
C VAL A 136 10.85 -1.95 13.87
N SER A 137 10.68 -0.62 13.95
CA SER A 137 9.66 -0.04 14.80
C SER A 137 8.27 -0.33 14.22
N GLN A 138 7.33 -0.66 15.11
CA GLN A 138 5.92 -0.79 14.72
C GLN A 138 5.36 0.62 14.50
N GLY A 139 5.64 1.16 13.32
CA GLY A 139 5.14 2.49 12.98
C GLY A 139 3.62 2.60 13.00
N ARG A 140 3.16 3.84 12.91
CA ARG A 140 1.76 4.21 12.93
C ARG A 140 1.44 4.86 11.58
N TRP A 141 0.32 4.46 11.02
CA TRP A 141 -0.26 5.21 9.92
C TRP A 141 -0.65 6.59 10.41
N MET A 142 -0.06 7.61 9.80
CA MET A 142 -0.35 9.01 10.04
C MET A 142 -1.17 9.59 8.88
N VAL A 143 -1.98 10.57 9.25
CA VAL A 143 -2.95 11.25 8.41
C VAL A 143 -2.58 12.71 8.47
N GLU A 144 -1.99 13.22 7.40
CA GLU A 144 -1.54 14.60 7.28
C GLU A 144 -2.52 15.40 6.45
N GLN A 145 -2.93 16.56 6.95
CA GLN A 145 -3.76 17.49 6.21
C GLN A 145 -2.93 18.18 5.11
N LEU A 146 -3.41 18.17 3.86
CA LEU A 146 -2.84 19.05 2.84
C LEU A 146 -3.47 20.45 3.00
N VAL A 147 -2.66 21.43 3.37
CA VAL A 147 -3.13 22.75 3.83
C VAL A 147 -3.86 23.55 2.75
N VAL A 148 -3.64 23.32 1.46
CA VAL A 148 -4.31 24.10 0.41
C VAL A 148 -4.51 23.27 -0.84
N ASN A 149 -5.76 23.00 -1.21
CA ASN A 149 -6.10 22.60 -2.56
C ASN A 149 -7.30 23.44 -3.04
N PRO A 150 -7.10 24.43 -3.94
CA PRO A 150 -8.15 25.36 -4.38
C PRO A 150 -9.26 24.70 -5.21
N LYS A 151 -9.16 23.39 -5.46
CA LYS A 151 -10.21 22.59 -6.13
C LYS A 151 -11.31 22.10 -5.18
N LEU A 152 -11.20 22.41 -3.89
CA LEU A 152 -12.04 21.83 -2.84
C LEU A 152 -13.19 22.70 -2.34
N ASP A 153 -13.28 23.96 -2.78
CA ASP A 153 -14.27 24.92 -2.30
C ASP A 153 -15.73 24.50 -2.57
N ASN A 154 -15.98 23.52 -3.46
CA ASN A 154 -17.32 23.08 -3.84
C ASN A 154 -17.67 21.63 -3.41
N VAL A 155 -16.82 20.95 -2.64
CA VAL A 155 -17.11 19.56 -2.22
C VAL A 155 -17.82 19.56 -0.87
N VAL A 156 -19.13 19.29 -0.89
CA VAL A 156 -19.92 19.11 0.35
C VAL A 156 -19.60 17.75 0.96
N LEU A 157 -18.88 17.75 2.08
CA LEU A 157 -18.68 16.56 2.90
C LEU A 157 -19.95 16.32 3.73
N THR A 158 -20.45 15.08 3.77
CA THR A 158 -21.64 14.72 4.57
C THR A 158 -21.36 13.54 5.50
N GLY A 159 -22.02 13.55 6.67
CA GLY A 159 -22.02 12.42 7.63
C GLY A 159 -20.66 12.16 8.26
N ASP A 160 -20.25 10.89 8.31
CA ASP A 160 -18.98 10.48 8.94
C ASP A 160 -17.74 11.07 8.25
N LEU A 161 -17.85 11.41 6.96
CA LEU A 161 -16.75 12.02 6.20
C LEU A 161 -16.49 13.45 6.66
N ALA A 162 -17.56 14.22 6.93
CA ALA A 162 -17.48 15.58 7.47
C ALA A 162 -16.89 15.58 8.88
N ARG A 163 -17.37 14.69 9.76
CA ARG A 163 -16.83 14.51 11.12
C ARG A 163 -15.36 14.12 11.11
N CYS A 164 -14.96 13.28 10.16
CA CYS A 164 -13.56 12.88 10.00
C CYS A 164 -12.67 14.06 9.60
N TRP A 165 -13.15 14.91 8.68
CA TRP A 165 -12.43 16.11 8.27
C TRP A 165 -12.37 17.16 9.38
N GLU A 166 -13.50 17.49 10.02
CA GLU A 166 -13.56 18.45 11.14
C GLU A 166 -12.56 18.10 12.24
N TYR A 167 -12.40 16.81 12.54
CA TYR A 167 -11.43 16.38 13.55
C TYR A 167 -9.97 16.54 13.09
N ILE A 168 -9.68 16.25 11.83
CA ILE A 168 -8.33 16.45 11.26
C ILE A 168 -8.00 17.95 11.24
N ASP A 169 -8.94 18.79 10.81
CA ASP A 169 -8.82 20.24 10.72
C ASP A 169 -8.70 20.91 12.11
N ALA A 170 -9.46 20.44 13.09
CA ALA A 170 -9.40 20.93 14.47
C ALA A 170 -8.13 20.49 15.22
N THR A 171 -7.35 19.57 14.68
CA THR A 171 -6.13 19.10 15.33
C THR A 171 -4.95 20.01 14.98
N ALA A 172 -4.48 20.77 15.98
CA ALA A 172 -3.42 21.77 15.85
C ALA A 172 -2.12 21.28 15.20
N SER A 173 -1.84 19.98 15.23
CA SER A 173 -0.62 19.39 14.66
C SER A 173 -0.74 19.00 13.18
N GLN A 174 -1.93 19.09 12.55
CA GLN A 174 -2.20 18.70 11.16
C GLN A 174 -1.79 17.27 10.76
N VAL A 175 -1.30 16.46 11.72
CA VAL A 175 -0.87 15.07 11.55
C VAL A 175 -1.50 14.23 12.67
N VAL A 176 -2.27 13.22 12.30
CA VAL A 176 -3.05 12.39 13.24
C VAL A 176 -2.88 10.91 12.92
N SER A 177 -2.65 10.06 13.92
CA SER A 177 -2.61 8.62 13.66
C SER A 177 -4.00 8.06 13.28
N LEU A 178 -4.06 7.12 12.33
CA LEU A 178 -5.28 6.44 11.88
C LEU A 178 -6.03 5.74 13.03
N ARG A 179 -5.29 5.19 14.01
CA ARG A 179 -5.86 4.60 15.22
C ARG A 179 -6.43 5.65 16.17
N GLY A 180 -5.74 6.79 16.34
CA GLY A 180 -6.23 7.91 17.14
C GLY A 180 -7.52 8.50 16.56
N LEU A 181 -7.55 8.67 15.24
CA LEU A 181 -8.72 9.09 14.48
C LEU A 181 -9.89 8.11 14.63
N ALA A 182 -9.65 6.81 14.44
CA ALA A 182 -10.68 5.78 14.61
C ALA A 182 -11.23 5.73 16.04
N ARG A 183 -10.37 5.87 17.05
CA ARG A 183 -10.76 5.89 18.47
C ARG A 183 -11.62 7.11 18.79
N LYS A 184 -11.26 8.29 18.30
CA LYS A 184 -12.00 9.53 18.59
C LYS A 184 -13.37 9.56 17.90
N LEU A 185 -13.43 9.11 16.66
CA LEU A 185 -14.68 9.03 15.90
C LEU A 185 -15.56 7.84 16.33
N THR A 186 -15.07 6.99 17.26
CA THR A 186 -15.77 5.76 17.70
C THR A 186 -16.13 4.87 16.51
N LEU A 187 -15.25 4.83 15.49
CA LEU A 187 -15.44 4.07 14.26
C LEU A 187 -14.56 2.81 14.27
N LYS A 188 -15.04 1.75 13.63
CA LYS A 188 -14.19 0.59 13.31
C LYS A 188 -13.03 1.06 12.43
N LEU A 189 -11.82 0.55 12.69
CA LEU A 189 -10.59 0.93 11.99
C LEU A 189 -10.72 0.79 10.46
N GLY A 190 -11.43 -0.24 9.99
CA GLY A 190 -11.71 -0.42 8.55
C GLY A 190 -12.56 0.69 7.93
N ARG A 191 -13.59 1.16 8.64
CA ARG A 191 -14.45 2.27 8.19
C ARG A 191 -13.70 3.60 8.22
N CYS A 192 -12.88 3.81 9.25
CA CYS A 192 -11.98 4.97 9.34
C CYS A 192 -10.98 5.00 8.17
N LYS A 193 -10.34 3.86 7.87
CA LYS A 193 -9.42 3.73 6.73
C LYS A 193 -10.10 4.06 5.39
N GLN A 194 -11.33 3.57 5.17
CA GLN A 194 -12.11 3.89 3.96
C GLN A 194 -12.41 5.39 3.84
N LEU A 195 -12.78 6.06 4.94
CA LEU A 195 -13.05 7.49 4.95
C LEU A 195 -11.79 8.30 4.66
N VAL A 196 -10.66 7.96 5.29
CA VAL A 196 -9.39 8.64 5.04
C VAL A 196 -8.87 8.38 3.62
N GLN A 197 -9.01 7.17 3.08
CA GLN A 197 -8.69 6.88 1.68
C GLN A 197 -9.56 7.71 0.72
N ARG A 198 -10.83 7.94 1.06
CA ARG A 198 -11.72 8.79 0.27
C ARG A 198 -11.30 10.26 0.33
N LEU A 199 -10.94 10.77 1.51
CA LEU A 199 -10.37 12.12 1.68
C LEU A 199 -9.03 12.28 0.93
N ALA A 200 -8.20 11.24 0.93
CA ALA A 200 -6.95 11.24 0.18
C ALA A 200 -7.16 11.25 -1.34
N ARG A 201 -8.14 10.49 -1.86
CA ARG A 201 -8.54 10.55 -3.27
C ARG A 201 -9.07 11.92 -3.69
N LEU A 202 -9.75 12.60 -2.78
CA LEU A 202 -10.21 13.97 -3.00
C LEU A 202 -9.07 15.00 -2.88
N GLY A 203 -7.89 14.60 -2.41
CA GLY A 203 -6.72 15.49 -2.27
C GLY A 203 -6.74 16.37 -1.03
N TRP A 204 -7.52 16.03 0.00
CA TRP A 204 -7.62 16.77 1.27
C TRP A 204 -6.53 16.34 2.26
N VAL A 205 -6.06 15.10 2.13
CA VAL A 205 -5.28 14.42 3.16
C VAL A 205 -4.24 13.51 2.52
N ARG A 206 -3.03 13.46 3.09
CA ARG A 206 -1.99 12.50 2.72
C ARG A 206 -1.89 11.44 3.81
N LEU A 207 -1.91 10.18 3.38
CA LEU A 207 -1.57 9.06 4.25
C LEU A 207 -0.07 8.81 4.14
N HIS A 208 0.65 8.92 5.24
CA HIS A 208 2.04 8.50 5.33
C HIS A 208 2.22 7.58 6.54
N TYR A 209 3.21 6.71 6.48
CA TYR A 209 3.53 5.81 7.58
C TYR A 209 4.71 6.41 8.34
N GLU A 210 4.57 6.60 9.65
CA GLU A 210 5.62 7.13 10.53
C GLU A 210 6.12 6.00 11.41
N THR A 211 7.44 5.76 11.43
CA THR A 211 8.04 4.61 12.13
C THR A 211 8.22 4.81 13.62
#